data_AF-A0A1H0KID0-F1
#
_entry.id   AF-A0A1H0KID0-F1
#
_cell.length_a   1.000
_cell.length_b   1.000
_cell.length_c   1.000
_cell.angle_alpha   90.00
_cell.angle_beta   90.00
_cell.angle_gamma   90.00
#
_symmetry.space_group_name_H-M   'P 1'
#
loop_
_entity.id
_entity.type
_entity.pdbx_description
1 polymer ?
#
loop_
_entity_poly.entity_id
_entity_poly.type
_entity_poly.pdbx_seq_one_letter_code
_entity_poly.pdbx_strand_id
1 'polypeptide(L)'
;MGVGGEVTQSSDTVSPVTLVETLLVFAGIPLVIYGVIALMTLRENFAKTPRYRPGQEWEHPPVWWTANPAGLDAGHASAAPAHDDDTALRRTAKGGARGSW
;
A
#
# COMPACT_ATOMS: atom_id res chain seq x y z
N MET A 1 -17.23 10.31 -79.36
CA MET A 1 -17.32 8.99 -78.72
C MET A 1 -16.05 8.85 -77.90
N GLY A 2 -16.12 9.19 -76.61
CA GLY A 2 -14.96 9.50 -75.77
C GLY A 2 -14.16 8.26 -75.36
N VAL A 3 -12.85 8.36 -75.51
CA VAL A 3 -11.82 7.38 -75.18
C VAL A 3 -11.75 7.20 -73.66
N GLY A 4 -11.64 5.95 -73.21
CA GLY A 4 -11.59 5.56 -71.80
C GLY A 4 -10.39 6.17 -71.08
N GLY A 5 -10.67 6.80 -69.93
CA GLY A 5 -9.65 7.17 -68.96
C GLY A 5 -9.33 5.97 -68.09
N GLU A 6 -8.10 5.46 -68.21
CA GLU A 6 -7.53 4.52 -67.25
C GLU A 6 -7.17 5.30 -65.98
N VAL A 7 -7.90 5.06 -64.90
CA VAL A 7 -7.58 5.62 -63.59
C VAL A 7 -6.39 4.82 -63.05
N THR A 8 -5.18 5.34 -63.22
CA THR A 8 -3.97 4.78 -62.62
C THR A 8 -4.02 5.04 -61.11
N GLN A 9 -4.44 4.04 -60.34
CA GLN A 9 -4.48 4.11 -58.89
C GLN A 9 -3.05 4.12 -58.34
N SER A 10 -2.60 5.29 -57.87
CA SER A 10 -1.32 5.41 -57.18
C SER A 10 -1.40 4.68 -55.83
N SER A 11 -0.57 3.66 -55.65
CA SER A 11 -0.49 2.91 -54.39
C SER A 11 0.31 3.70 -53.36
N ASP A 12 -0.37 4.35 -52.41
CA ASP A 12 0.28 4.86 -51.21
C ASP A 12 0.87 3.67 -50.45
N THR A 13 2.20 3.66 -50.33
CA THR A 13 2.93 2.57 -49.67
C THR A 13 2.77 2.73 -48.16
N VAL A 14 1.75 2.08 -47.61
CA VAL A 14 1.58 1.94 -46.16
C VAL A 14 2.61 0.92 -45.67
N SER A 15 3.50 1.31 -44.77
CA SER A 15 4.40 0.37 -44.09
C SER A 15 3.57 -0.71 -43.39
N PRO A 16 3.71 -2.00 -43.77
CA PRO A 16 2.90 -3.05 -43.15
C PRO A 16 3.38 -3.26 -41.72
N VAL A 17 2.51 -2.95 -40.74
CA VAL A 17 2.72 -3.28 -39.33
C VAL A 17 2.86 -4.80 -39.20
N THR A 18 3.90 -5.26 -38.54
CA THR A 18 4.11 -6.71 -38.40
C THR A 18 3.20 -7.30 -37.33
N LEU A 19 2.86 -8.59 -37.46
CA LEU A 19 2.05 -9.29 -36.45
C LEU A 19 2.74 -9.30 -35.07
N VAL A 20 4.07 -9.41 -35.07
CA VAL A 20 4.89 -9.34 -33.85
C VAL A 20 4.79 -7.97 -33.19
N GLU A 21 4.85 -6.90 -33.98
CA GLU A 21 4.69 -5.53 -33.49
C GLU A 21 3.30 -5.30 -32.86
N THR A 22 2.25 -5.76 -33.54
CA THR A 22 0.88 -5.72 -32.99
C THR A 22 0.80 -6.45 -31.65
N LEU A 23 1.38 -7.65 -31.55
CA LEU A 23 1.40 -8.40 -30.30
C LEU A 23 2.20 -7.70 -29.20
N LEU A 24 3.36 -7.15 -29.51
CA LEU A 24 4.17 -6.41 -28.54
C LEU A 24 3.45 -5.17 -28.02
N VAL A 25 2.70 -4.47 -28.86
CA VAL A 25 1.91 -3.31 -28.44
C VAL A 25 0.73 -3.75 -27.57
N PHE A 26 -0.09 -4.69 -28.05
CA PHE A 26 -1.32 -5.08 -27.36
C PHE A 26 -1.10 -5.95 -26.12
N ALA A 27 -0.05 -6.76 -26.07
CA ALA A 27 0.27 -7.56 -24.88
C ALA A 27 1.36 -6.92 -24.02
N GLY A 28 2.38 -6.33 -24.65
CA GLY A 28 3.52 -5.74 -23.93
C GLY A 28 3.16 -4.49 -23.15
N ILE A 29 2.37 -3.56 -23.72
CA ILE A 29 1.97 -2.35 -22.98
C ILE A 29 1.17 -2.72 -21.71
N PRO A 30 0.10 -3.55 -21.76
CA PRO A 30 -0.58 -3.97 -20.56
C PRO A 30 0.33 -4.72 -19.58
N LEU A 31 1.19 -5.62 -20.07
CA LEU A 31 2.12 -6.37 -19.23
C LEU A 31 3.07 -5.43 -18.47
N VAL A 32 3.61 -4.42 -19.13
CA VAL A 32 4.50 -3.42 -18.50
C VAL A 32 3.74 -2.61 -17.45
N ILE A 33 2.52 -2.15 -17.75
CA ILE A 33 1.70 -1.39 -16.80
C ILE A 33 1.42 -2.23 -15.55
N TYR A 34 0.94 -3.47 -15.72
CA TYR A 34 0.69 -4.37 -14.59
C TYR A 34 1.98 -4.73 -13.85
N GLY A 35 3.09 -4.93 -14.56
CA GLY A 35 4.40 -5.19 -13.96
C GLY A 35 4.87 -4.05 -13.05
N VAL A 36 4.72 -2.80 -13.49
CA VAL A 36 5.05 -1.62 -12.69
C VAL A 36 4.16 -1.52 -11.46
N ILE A 37 2.84 -1.66 -11.62
CA ILE A 37 1.88 -1.61 -10.51
C ILE A 37 2.16 -2.74 -9.50
N ALA A 38 2.37 -3.96 -9.99
CA ALA A 38 2.70 -5.11 -9.15
C ALA A 38 4.01 -4.87 -8.39
N LEU A 39 5.06 -4.38 -9.05
CA LEU A 39 6.33 -4.09 -8.40
C LEU A 39 6.18 -3.03 -7.30
N MET A 40 5.44 -1.94 -7.55
CA MET A 40 5.16 -0.92 -6.53
C MET A 40 4.39 -1.49 -5.34
N THR A 41 3.38 -2.33 -5.61
CA THR A 41 2.53 -2.95 -4.58
C THR A 41 3.32 -3.96 -3.74
N LEU A 42 4.12 -4.81 -4.39
CA LEU A 42 4.92 -5.82 -3.70
C LEU A 42 6.08 -5.16 -2.92
N ARG A 43 6.67 -4.09 -3.44
CA ARG A 43 7.74 -3.32 -2.74
C ARG A 43 7.28 -2.86 -1.36
N GLU A 44 6.06 -2.36 -1.22
CA GLU A 44 5.52 -1.94 0.07
C GLU A 44 5.35 -3.12 1.04
N ASN A 45 5.00 -4.30 0.53
CA ASN A 45 4.86 -5.50 1.35
C ASN A 45 6.19 -6.01 1.90
N PHE A 46 7.31 -5.83 1.18
CA PHE A 46 8.64 -6.21 1.68
C PHE A 46 9.17 -5.27 2.78
N ALA A 47 8.63 -4.05 2.89
CA ALA A 47 8.99 -3.10 3.93
C ALA A 47 8.17 -3.26 5.23
N LYS A 48 7.30 -4.27 5.32
CA LYS A 48 6.46 -4.49 6.50
C LYS A 48 7.28 -4.90 7.72
N THR A 49 7.01 -4.25 8.85
CA THR A 49 7.63 -4.57 10.14
C THR A 49 7.47 -6.07 10.45
N PRO A 50 8.54 -6.77 10.83
CA PRO A 50 8.47 -8.17 11.22
C PRO A 50 7.43 -8.39 12.32
N ARG A 51 6.67 -9.47 12.22
CA ARG A 51 5.72 -9.85 13.27
C ARG A 51 6.50 -10.27 14.51
N TYR A 52 6.16 -9.69 15.66
CA TYR A 52 6.69 -10.12 16.96
C TYR A 52 6.46 -11.62 17.19
N ARG A 53 7.49 -12.32 17.68
CA ARG A 53 7.43 -13.74 18.04
C ARG A 53 7.44 -13.92 19.55
N PRO A 54 6.62 -14.83 20.12
CA PRO A 54 6.71 -15.16 21.53
C PRO A 54 8.13 -15.65 21.89
N GLY A 55 8.75 -15.03 22.90
CA GLY A 55 10.13 -15.29 23.32
C GLY A 55 11.18 -14.33 22.76
N GLN A 56 10.82 -13.49 21.78
CA GLN A 56 11.66 -12.35 21.38
C GLN A 56 11.52 -11.23 22.42
N GLU A 57 12.57 -10.45 22.64
CA GLU A 57 12.48 -9.24 23.47
C GLU A 57 11.58 -8.18 22.80
N TRP A 58 10.84 -7.42 23.61
CA TRP A 58 9.88 -6.43 23.10
C TRP A 58 10.59 -5.11 22.80
N GLU A 59 10.85 -4.86 21.51
CA GLU A 59 11.53 -3.65 21.01
C GLU A 59 10.56 -2.56 20.51
N HIS A 60 9.25 -2.83 20.53
CA HIS A 60 8.25 -1.88 20.03
C HIS A 60 7.86 -0.85 21.10
N PRO A 61 7.45 0.37 20.70
CA PRO A 61 6.87 1.34 21.64
C PRO A 61 5.67 0.74 22.39
N PRO A 62 5.42 1.14 23.65
CA PRO A 62 4.23 0.72 24.38
C PRO A 62 2.98 1.21 23.66
N VAL A 63 2.03 0.31 23.39
CA VAL A 63 0.77 0.64 22.71
C VAL A 63 -0.41 0.33 23.63
N TRP A 64 -1.30 1.31 23.79
CA TRP A 64 -2.57 1.14 24.47
C TRP A 64 -3.72 1.08 23.45
N TRP A 65 -4.46 -0.02 23.43
CA TRP A 65 -5.63 -0.17 22.58
C TRP A 65 -6.89 0.10 23.41
N THR A 66 -7.73 1.02 22.95
CA THR A 66 -9.03 1.31 23.60
C THR A 66 -10.18 0.85 22.72
N ALA A 67 -11.25 0.38 23.36
CA ALA A 67 -12.53 0.09 22.69
C ALA A 67 -13.40 1.35 22.52
N ASN A 68 -13.05 2.47 23.19
CA ASN A 68 -13.75 3.75 23.07
C ASN A 68 -12.75 4.86 22.66
N PRO A 69 -12.64 5.17 21.37
CA PRO A 69 -11.73 6.22 20.90
C PRO A 69 -12.21 7.63 21.31
N ALA A 70 -13.52 7.83 21.50
CA ALA A 70 -14.09 9.13 21.88
C ALA A 70 -13.80 9.52 23.35
N GLY A 71 -13.39 8.56 24.18
CA GLY A 71 -12.94 8.80 25.55
C GLY A 71 -11.43 9.03 25.68
N LEU A 72 -10.71 9.12 24.56
CA LEU A 72 -9.29 9.49 24.56
C LEU A 72 -9.19 10.98 24.29
N ASP A 73 -9.04 11.77 25.35
CA ASP A 73 -8.66 13.16 25.21
C ASP A 73 -7.26 13.23 24.54
N ALA A 74 -6.99 14.31 23.81
CA ALA A 74 -5.79 14.48 22.97
C ALA A 74 -4.43 14.35 23.70
N GLY A 75 -4.43 14.20 25.03
CA GLY A 75 -3.24 14.03 25.87
C GLY A 75 -2.74 12.59 26.07
N HIS A 76 -3.40 11.57 25.51
CA HIS A 76 -2.99 10.16 25.71
C HIS A 76 -2.12 9.59 24.59
N ALA A 77 -1.98 10.30 23.46
CA ALA A 77 -1.22 9.81 22.30
C ALA A 77 0.31 10.03 22.41
N SER A 78 0.79 10.88 23.30
CA SER A 78 2.21 11.24 23.38
C SER A 78 2.64 11.63 24.79
N ALA A 79 3.05 10.68 25.62
CA ALA A 79 3.92 11.00 26.77
C ALA A 79 4.59 9.75 27.36
N ALA A 80 5.91 9.69 27.25
CA ALA A 80 6.78 9.09 28.26
C ALA A 80 7.83 10.15 28.64
N PRO A 81 8.30 10.19 29.90
CA PRO A 81 7.55 10.55 31.09
C PRO A 81 7.96 11.96 31.58
N ALA A 82 7.03 12.69 32.19
CA ALA A 82 7.38 13.70 33.19
C ALA A 82 6.81 13.19 34.51
N HIS A 83 7.71 12.85 35.44
CA HIS A 83 7.39 12.80 36.85
C HIS A 83 7.02 14.22 37.27
N ASP A 84 5.82 14.42 37.83
CA ASP A 84 5.62 15.12 39.10
C ASP A 84 4.12 15.17 39.46
N ASP A 85 3.85 14.53 40.59
CA ASP A 85 2.95 14.86 41.68
C ASP A 85 1.51 15.36 41.45
N ASP A 86 0.61 14.46 41.87
CA ASP A 86 -0.34 14.68 42.96
C ASP A 86 -1.47 15.69 42.71
N THR A 87 -2.61 15.15 42.23
CA THR A 87 -4.03 15.57 42.51
C THR A 87 -5.04 15.09 41.46
N ALA A 88 -4.68 14.18 40.55
CA ALA A 88 -5.63 13.65 39.56
C ALA A 88 -6.34 12.37 40.03
N LEU A 89 -7.60 12.52 40.46
CA LEU A 89 -8.64 11.48 40.60
C LEU A 89 -8.21 10.21 41.36
N ARG A 90 -8.74 10.02 42.58
CA ARG A 90 -8.64 8.72 43.29
C ARG A 90 -9.20 7.59 42.41
N ARG A 91 -8.33 6.98 41.61
CA ARG A 91 -8.54 5.69 40.96
C ARG A 91 -8.53 4.65 42.07
N THR A 92 -9.71 4.39 42.64
CA THR A 92 -9.88 3.21 43.49
C THR A 92 -9.72 1.99 42.60
N ALA A 93 -8.59 1.31 42.73
CA ALA A 93 -8.35 0.06 42.03
C ALA A 93 -9.47 -0.92 42.38
N LYS A 94 -10.28 -1.30 41.38
CA LYS A 94 -11.45 -2.16 41.59
C LYS A 94 -11.13 -3.66 41.50
N GLY A 95 -9.86 -4.03 41.33
CA GLY A 95 -9.38 -5.41 41.31
C GLY A 95 -8.14 -5.62 40.44
N GLY A 96 -7.65 -6.87 40.35
CA GLY A 96 -6.54 -7.28 39.48
C GLY A 96 -6.50 -8.80 39.32
N ALA A 97 -6.10 -9.27 38.14
CA ALA A 97 -5.85 -10.67 37.84
C ALA A 97 -4.46 -10.80 37.23
N ARG A 98 -3.72 -11.85 37.61
CA ARG A 98 -2.39 -12.14 37.07
C ARG A 98 -2.20 -13.63 36.84
N GLY A 99 -1.38 -13.97 35.85
CA GLY A 99 -0.88 -15.33 35.60
C GLY A 99 0.52 -15.24 35.02
N SER A 100 1.34 -16.25 35.28
CA SER A 100 2.63 -16.45 34.60
C SER A 100 2.44 -17.54 33.55
N TRP A 101 2.74 -17.22 32.30
CA TRP A 101 2.85 -18.17 31.19
C TRP A 101 4.33 -18.55 31.01
#